data_AF-A0AAV1ZCL4-F1
#
_entry.id   AF-A0AAV1ZCL4-F1
#
_cell.length_a   1.000
_cell.length_b   1.000
_cell.length_c   1.000
_cell.angle_alpha   90.00
_cell.angle_beta   90.00
_cell.angle_gamma   90.00
#
_symmetry.space_group_name_H-M   'P 1'
#
loop_
_entity.id
_entity.type
_entity.pdbx_description
1 polymer ?
#
loop_
_entity_poly.entity_id
_entity_poly.type
_entity_poly.pdbx_seq_one_letter_code
_entity_poly.pdbx_strand_id
1 'polypeptide(L)'
;MKSVCLLAVVFFLVCFTNAKLNEKCDRNADCEEGECCVQLSRFLSSKCKPLKKEHEFCLLNPENFLQDDKYSYTCPCSQGLTCTPKEVEEKEGVTIYKNTNCKKSEE
;
A
#
# COMPACT_ATOMS: atom_id res chain seq x y z
N MET A 1 -3.06 42.67 12.02
CA MET A 1 -3.44 42.39 10.61
C MET A 1 -2.50 41.38 9.94
N LYS A 2 -1.17 41.47 10.09
CA LYS A 2 -0.21 40.52 9.49
C LYS A 2 -0.34 39.07 10.01
N SER A 3 -0.62 38.89 11.31
CA SER A 3 -0.80 37.56 11.92
C SER A 3 -2.09 36.85 11.53
N VAL A 4 -3.12 37.61 11.13
CA VAL A 4 -4.40 37.05 10.64
C VAL A 4 -4.23 36.44 9.24
N CYS A 5 -3.43 37.09 8.39
CA CYS A 5 -3.05 36.52 7.09
C CYS A 5 -2.19 35.26 7.24
N LEU A 6 -1.25 35.24 8.18
CA LEU A 6 -0.42 34.05 8.43
C LEU A 6 -1.23 32.85 8.92
N LEU A 7 -2.19 33.06 9.83
CA LEU A 7 -3.07 31.99 10.32
C LEU A 7 -4.00 31.45 9.21
N ALA A 8 -4.49 32.31 8.33
CA ALA A 8 -5.33 31.89 7.19
C ALA A 8 -4.56 31.06 6.15
N VAL A 9 -3.28 31.38 5.90
CA VAL A 9 -2.41 30.62 4.99
C VAL A 9 -2.07 29.23 5.56
N VAL A 10 -1.82 29.15 6.87
CA VAL A 10 -1.59 27.87 7.56
C VAL A 10 -2.84 26.99 7.54
N PHE A 11 -4.03 27.57 7.73
CA PHE A 11 -5.29 26.82 7.67
C PHE A 11 -5.58 26.30 6.26
N PHE A 12 -5.25 27.04 5.20
CA PHE A 12 -5.38 26.58 3.81
C PHE A 12 -4.44 25.42 3.48
N LEU A 13 -3.23 25.37 4.05
CA LEU A 13 -2.28 24.26 3.86
C LEU A 13 -2.71 22.96 4.56
N VAL A 14 -3.44 23.07 5.68
CA VAL A 14 -3.92 21.90 6.45
C VAL A 14 -5.17 21.25 5.83
N CYS A 15 -5.92 21.96 4.99
CA CYS A 15 -7.17 21.45 4.41
C CYS A 15 -7.01 20.56 3.16
N PHE A 16 -5.82 20.48 2.55
CA PHE A 16 -5.64 19.71 1.29
C PHE A 16 -5.44 18.20 1.48
N THR A 17 -5.31 17.70 2.71
CA THR A 17 -5.11 16.27 2.95
C THR A 17 -6.43 15.59 3.34
N ASN A 18 -7.42 15.63 2.45
CA ASN A 18 -8.56 14.72 2.57
C ASN A 18 -8.20 13.46 1.79
N ALA A 19 -7.51 12.53 2.45
CA ALA A 19 -7.22 11.21 1.88
C ALA A 19 -8.54 10.56 1.45
N LYS A 20 -8.78 10.46 0.14
CA LYS A 20 -9.95 9.78 -0.42
C LYS A 20 -9.71 8.27 -0.39
N LEU A 21 -9.61 7.72 0.81
CA LEU A 21 -9.47 6.30 1.02
C LEU A 21 -10.62 5.56 0.30
N ASN A 22 -10.27 4.65 -0.62
CA ASN A 22 -11.20 3.87 -1.46
C ASN A 22 -11.79 4.57 -2.70
N GLU A 23 -11.18 5.64 -3.23
CA GLU A 23 -11.54 6.14 -4.56
C GLU A 23 -11.29 5.06 -5.63
N LYS A 24 -12.06 5.08 -6.72
CA LYS A 24 -11.85 4.18 -7.86
C LYS A 24 -10.55 4.58 -8.57
N CYS A 25 -9.82 3.59 -9.07
CA CYS A 25 -8.58 3.80 -9.81
C CYS A 25 -8.50 2.80 -10.96
N ASP A 26 -7.77 3.14 -12.02
CA ASP A 26 -7.47 2.24 -13.13
C ASP A 26 -5.98 1.84 -13.16
N ARG A 27 -5.12 2.64 -12.50
CA ARG A 27 -3.67 2.43 -12.41
C ARG A 27 -3.12 2.99 -11.09
N ASN A 28 -1.90 2.62 -10.72
CA ASN A 28 -1.28 3.08 -9.46
C ASN A 28 -1.11 4.61 -9.41
N ALA A 29 -0.84 5.25 -10.55
CA ALA A 29 -0.68 6.69 -10.65
C ALA A 29 -1.94 7.51 -10.36
N ASP A 30 -3.12 6.87 -10.30
CA ASP A 30 -4.37 7.53 -9.93
C ASP A 30 -4.53 7.64 -8.39
N CYS A 31 -3.67 6.96 -7.62
CA CYS A 31 -3.71 6.96 -6.16
C CYS A 31 -2.68 7.93 -5.56
N GLU A 32 -2.91 8.33 -4.30
CA GLU A 32 -2.02 9.24 -3.59
C GLU A 32 -0.72 8.54 -3.14
N GLU A 33 0.27 9.35 -2.74
CA GLU A 33 1.49 8.82 -2.13
C GLU A 33 1.14 8.01 -0.87
N GLY A 34 1.71 6.80 -0.77
CA GLY A 34 1.38 5.87 0.31
C GLY A 34 0.18 4.96 0.02
N GLU A 35 -0.38 5.01 -1.19
CA GLU A 35 -1.43 4.11 -1.66
C GLU A 35 -1.03 3.31 -2.91
N CYS A 36 -1.83 2.30 -3.25
CA CYS A 36 -1.75 1.58 -4.51
C CYS A 36 -3.14 1.25 -5.04
N CYS A 37 -3.25 0.99 -6.35
CA CYS A 37 -4.52 0.59 -6.96
C CYS A 37 -4.73 -0.92 -6.81
N VAL A 38 -5.83 -1.32 -6.15
CA VAL A 38 -6.13 -2.73 -5.88
C VAL A 38 -7.38 -3.20 -6.60
N GLN A 39 -7.26 -4.33 -7.30
CA GLN A 39 -8.39 -5.08 -7.86
C GLN A 39 -8.63 -6.35 -7.04
N LEU A 40 -9.75 -6.38 -6.29
CA LEU A 40 -10.14 -7.55 -5.48
C LEU A 40 -10.70 -8.70 -6.32
N SER A 41 -11.40 -8.36 -7.41
CA SER A 41 -12.01 -9.31 -8.34
C SER A 41 -12.25 -8.62 -9.67
N ARG A 42 -12.26 -9.39 -10.76
CA ARG A 42 -12.58 -8.88 -12.12
C ARG A 42 -13.98 -8.27 -12.22
N PHE A 43 -14.89 -8.63 -11.32
CA PHE A 43 -16.27 -8.13 -11.30
C PHE A 43 -16.47 -6.87 -10.46
N LEU A 44 -15.47 -6.47 -9.67
CA LEU A 44 -15.53 -5.30 -8.80
C LEU A 44 -14.61 -4.21 -9.35
N SER A 45 -15.04 -2.95 -9.23
CA SER A 45 -14.16 -1.81 -9.53
C SER A 45 -12.94 -1.82 -8.62
N SER A 46 -11.77 -1.57 -9.20
CA SER A 46 -10.53 -1.33 -8.49
C SER A 46 -10.61 -0.05 -7.66
N LYS A 47 -9.86 -0.02 -6.55
CA LYS A 47 -9.86 1.10 -5.61
C LYS A 47 -8.48 1.36 -5.04
N CYS A 48 -8.19 2.62 -4.73
CA CYS A 48 -7.01 2.99 -3.99
C CYS A 48 -7.08 2.45 -2.56
N LYS A 49 -5.99 1.81 -2.15
CA LYS A 49 -5.82 1.21 -0.82
C LYS A 49 -4.46 1.63 -0.25
N PRO A 50 -4.33 1.73 1.06
CA PRO A 50 -3.07 2.11 1.68
C PRO A 50 -2.03 1.00 1.50
N LEU A 51 -0.77 1.40 1.31
CA LEU A 51 0.39 0.52 1.40
C LEU A 51 0.47 -0.12 2.79
N LYS A 52 1.05 -1.32 2.88
CA LYS A 52 1.13 -2.07 4.13
C LYS A 52 2.18 -1.48 5.06
N LYS A 53 1.78 -1.30 6.32
CA LYS A 53 2.64 -0.79 7.39
C LYS A 53 3.46 -1.91 8.02
N GLU A 54 4.43 -1.53 8.84
CA GLU A 54 5.24 -2.47 9.61
C GLU A 54 4.34 -3.43 10.42
N HIS A 55 4.70 -4.71 10.40
CA HIS A 55 3.99 -5.84 11.00
C HIS A 55 2.66 -6.24 10.37
N GLU A 56 2.15 -5.52 9.36
CA GLU A 56 0.94 -5.95 8.65
C GLU A 56 1.22 -7.14 7.73
N PHE A 57 0.20 -7.98 7.52
CA PHE A 57 0.25 -9.08 6.58
C PHE A 57 0.50 -8.58 5.14
N CYS A 58 1.37 -9.30 4.44
CA CYS A 58 1.75 -9.02 3.06
C CYS A 58 1.90 -10.30 2.24
N LEU A 59 1.78 -10.17 0.92
CA LEU A 59 2.08 -11.22 -0.04
C LEU A 59 3.55 -11.13 -0.45
N LEU A 60 4.25 -12.27 -0.41
CA LEU A 60 5.60 -12.37 -0.95
C LEU A 60 5.57 -12.15 -2.46
N ASN A 61 6.60 -11.51 -2.99
CA ASN A 61 6.75 -11.24 -4.43
C ASN A 61 5.52 -10.50 -5.00
N PRO A 62 5.21 -9.28 -4.51
CA PRO A 62 4.01 -8.53 -4.88
C PRO A 62 3.89 -8.26 -6.38
N GLU A 63 5.00 -8.24 -7.12
CA GLU A 63 5.06 -8.14 -8.57
C GLU A 63 4.34 -9.29 -9.30
N ASN A 64 4.26 -10.48 -8.70
CA ASN A 64 3.47 -11.60 -9.24
C ASN A 64 1.95 -11.36 -9.17
N PHE A 65 1.54 -10.37 -8.36
CA PHE A 65 0.15 -9.99 -8.18
C PHE A 65 -0.18 -8.66 -8.88
N LEU A 66 0.77 -8.07 -9.60
CA LEU A 66 0.59 -6.84 -10.36
C LEU A 66 0.14 -7.16 -11.79
N GLN A 67 -1.07 -6.73 -12.15
CA GLN A 67 -1.61 -6.88 -13.50
C GLN A 67 -2.24 -5.56 -13.96
N ASP A 68 -1.86 -5.12 -15.16
CA ASP A 68 -2.33 -3.84 -15.74
C ASP A 68 -2.16 -2.66 -14.78
N ASP A 69 -1.02 -2.59 -14.10
CA ASP A 69 -0.69 -1.60 -13.07
C ASP A 69 -1.65 -1.57 -11.87
N LYS A 70 -2.26 -2.72 -11.56
CA LYS A 70 -3.13 -2.93 -10.39
C LYS A 70 -2.70 -4.15 -9.61
N TYR A 71 -2.62 -4.01 -8.29
CA TYR A 71 -2.33 -5.13 -7.41
C TYR A 71 -3.58 -5.97 -7.16
N SER A 72 -3.44 -7.29 -7.22
CA SER A 72 -4.48 -8.22 -6.84
C SER A 72 -4.54 -8.35 -5.32
N TYR A 73 -5.75 -8.34 -4.76
CA TYR A 73 -6.05 -8.55 -3.34
C TYR A 73 -5.57 -7.46 -2.36
N THR A 74 -4.30 -7.06 -2.40
CA THR A 74 -3.74 -6.14 -1.42
C THR A 74 -2.51 -5.39 -1.92
N CYS A 75 -2.25 -4.22 -1.33
CA CYS A 75 -1.06 -3.43 -1.65
C CYS A 75 0.24 -4.06 -1.11
N PRO A 76 1.39 -3.73 -1.72
CA PRO A 76 2.69 -4.09 -1.17
C PRO A 76 3.01 -3.33 0.12
N CYS A 77 4.13 -3.67 0.74
CA CYS A 77 4.69 -2.92 1.86
C CYS A 77 5.03 -1.48 1.46
N SER A 78 4.90 -0.56 2.41
CA SER A 78 5.32 0.83 2.23
C SER A 78 6.82 0.93 1.99
N GLN A 79 7.27 2.07 1.46
CA GLN A 79 8.69 2.31 1.20
C GLN A 79 9.56 2.02 2.44
N GLY A 80 10.72 1.40 2.21
CA GLY A 80 11.65 1.00 3.27
C GLY A 80 11.26 -0.30 3.99
N LEU A 81 10.11 -0.90 3.67
CA LEU A 81 9.68 -2.18 4.22
C LEU A 81 9.73 -3.29 3.17
N THR A 82 10.12 -4.49 3.60
CA THR A 82 10.14 -5.71 2.79
C THR A 82 9.20 -6.74 3.41
N CYS A 83 8.47 -7.48 2.57
CA CYS A 83 7.61 -8.56 3.01
C CYS A 83 8.47 -9.78 3.38
N THR A 84 8.48 -10.19 4.65
CA THR A 84 9.32 -11.29 5.12
C THR A 84 8.48 -12.38 5.80
N PRO A 85 8.78 -13.67 5.57
CA PRO A 85 8.17 -14.75 6.34
C PRO A 85 8.74 -14.76 7.76
N LYS A 86 7.94 -15.20 8.73
CA LYS A 86 8.45 -15.53 10.08
C LYS A 86 9.05 -16.92 10.12
N GLU A 87 8.46 -17.85 9.37
CA GLU A 87 8.81 -19.26 9.33
C GLU A 87 8.85 -19.72 7.87
N VAL A 88 9.85 -20.54 7.55
CA VAL A 88 10.03 -21.18 6.25
C VAL A 88 10.13 -22.67 6.48
N GLU A 89 9.24 -23.45 5.87
CA GLU A 89 9.23 -24.91 5.94
C GLU A 89 9.48 -25.50 4.55
N GLU A 90 10.39 -26.46 4.43
CA GLU A 90 10.54 -27.26 3.23
C GLU A 90 9.85 -28.61 3.43
N LYS A 91 8.87 -28.92 2.58
CA LYS A 91 8.16 -30.20 2.59
C LYS A 91 8.07 -30.75 1.19
N GLU A 92 8.61 -31.96 0.98
CA GLU A 92 8.49 -32.68 -0.30
C GLU A 92 8.95 -31.87 -1.52
N GLY A 93 10.00 -31.06 -1.36
CA GLY A 93 10.53 -30.18 -2.42
C GLY A 93 9.75 -28.88 -2.63
N VAL A 94 8.76 -28.57 -1.77
CA VAL A 94 8.01 -27.32 -1.77
C VAL A 94 8.40 -26.45 -0.58
N THR A 95 8.75 -25.19 -0.85
CA THR A 95 8.99 -24.18 0.19
C THR A 95 7.67 -23.51 0.59
N ILE A 96 7.31 -23.61 1.87
CA ILE A 96 6.12 -23.01 2.46
C ILE A 96 6.53 -21.84 3.34
N TYR A 97 6.06 -20.65 2.99
CA TYR A 97 6.27 -19.43 3.75
C TYR A 97 5.07 -19.17 4.68
N LYS A 98 5.32 -18.98 5.98
CA LYS A 98 4.27 -18.73 6.97
C LYS A 98 4.45 -17.39 7.66
N ASN A 99 3.30 -16.82 8.06
CA ASN A 99 3.20 -15.61 8.86
C ASN A 99 4.00 -14.44 8.24
N THR A 100 3.75 -14.16 6.96
CA THR A 100 4.43 -13.10 6.23
C THR A 100 3.95 -11.73 6.68
N ASN A 101 4.88 -10.84 6.99
CA ASN A 101 4.58 -9.47 7.35
C ASN A 101 5.65 -8.48 6.89
N CYS A 102 5.27 -7.22 6.76
CA CYS A 102 6.19 -6.15 6.41
C CYS A 102 7.15 -5.89 7.58
N LYS A 103 8.45 -5.88 7.30
CA LYS A 103 9.51 -5.51 8.24
C LYS A 103 10.44 -4.51 7.57
N LYS A 104 11.23 -3.78 8.36
CA LYS A 104 12.27 -2.91 7.81
C LYS A 104 13.20 -3.72 6.90
N SER A 105 13.47 -3.15 5.74
CA SER A 105 14.44 -3.73 4.80
C SER A 105 15.81 -3.65 5.45
N GLU A 106 16.57 -4.74 5.39
CA GLU A 106 17.96 -4.74 5.83
C GLU A 106 18.77 -4.00 4.74
N GLU A 107 19.33 -2.82 5.09
CA GLU A 107 20.29 -2.07 4.26
C GLU A 107 21.69 -2.68 4.33
#